data_AF-A0A7S8INU2-F1
#
_entry.id   AF-A0A7S8INU2-F1
#
_cell.length_a   1.000
_cell.length_b   1.000
_cell.length_c   1.000
_cell.angle_alpha   90.00
_cell.angle_beta   90.00
_cell.angle_gamma   90.00
#
_symmetry.space_group_name_H-M   'P 1'
#
loop_
_entity.id
_entity.type
_entity.pdbx_description
1 polymer ?
#
loop_
_entity_poly.entity_id
_entity_poly.type
_entity_poly.pdbx_seq_one_letter_code
_entity_poly.pdbx_strand_id
1 'polypeptide(L)'
;MEVHDKRDVLDVRRAVVANSNFDDVDLSKTRFHNVKLSGATILNANLSNAKVEDANLSNAHFTDVNMSNVKIENAEVAGMMINGIRLDDLLKAYETAKTAGGN
;
A
#
# COMPACT_ATOMS: atom_id res chain seq x y z
N MET A 1 7.91 -7.81 11.80
CA MET A 1 9.22 -7.23 11.44
C MET A 1 9.11 -5.74 11.65
N GLU A 2 10.17 -5.09 12.07
CA GLU A 2 10.23 -3.62 12.17
C GLU A 2 11.30 -3.14 11.20
N VAL A 3 10.97 -2.13 10.40
CA VAL A 3 11.87 -1.53 9.42
C VAL A 3 11.84 -0.03 9.62
N HIS A 4 13.01 0.52 9.91
CA HIS A 4 13.24 1.94 10.17
C HIS A 4 14.35 2.46 9.28
N ASP A 5 14.27 3.73 8.86
CA ASP A 5 15.32 4.48 8.17
C ASP A 5 15.86 3.81 6.89
N LYS A 6 15.09 2.90 6.30
CA LYS A 6 15.51 2.18 5.09
C LYS A 6 15.36 3.09 3.88
N ARG A 7 16.42 3.27 3.08
CA ARG A 7 16.42 4.19 1.92
C ARG A 7 16.85 3.56 0.60
N ASP A 8 16.70 2.25 0.49
CA ASP A 8 17.09 1.50 -0.70
C ASP A 8 15.87 0.97 -1.45
N VAL A 9 15.97 0.92 -2.78
CA VAL A 9 15.00 0.17 -3.60
C VAL A 9 15.11 -1.31 -3.26
N LEU A 10 13.99 -1.91 -2.87
CA LEU A 10 13.95 -3.34 -2.55
C LEU A 10 13.30 -4.14 -3.68
N ASP A 11 13.67 -5.42 -3.76
CA ASP A 11 12.95 -6.43 -4.51
C ASP A 11 12.51 -7.52 -3.52
N VAL A 12 11.27 -7.41 -3.07
CA VAL A 12 10.70 -8.27 -2.03
C VAL A 12 9.80 -9.29 -2.70
N ARG A 13 10.21 -10.56 -2.62
CA ARG A 13 9.51 -11.66 -3.30
C ARG A 13 9.20 -12.80 -2.34
N ARG A 14 7.99 -13.35 -2.43
CA ARG A 14 7.58 -14.58 -1.71
C ARG A 14 7.82 -14.48 -0.20
N ALA A 15 7.70 -13.28 0.35
CA ALA A 15 8.00 -12.99 1.74
C ALA A 15 6.71 -12.90 2.57
N VAL A 16 6.83 -13.27 3.85
CA VAL A 16 5.76 -13.06 4.83
C VAL A 16 6.22 -11.99 5.80
N VAL A 17 5.61 -10.81 5.68
CA VAL A 17 5.86 -9.62 6.51
C VAL A 17 4.54 -9.09 7.08
N ALA A 18 3.60 -10.00 7.34
CA ALA A 18 2.32 -9.69 7.98
C ALA A 18 2.55 -9.03 9.36
N ASN A 19 1.66 -8.12 9.75
CA ASN A 19 1.73 -7.36 11.00
C ASN A 19 3.08 -6.67 11.25
N SER A 20 3.80 -6.31 10.18
CA SER A 20 5.08 -5.62 10.28
C SER A 20 4.89 -4.12 10.30
N ASN A 21 5.81 -3.42 10.96
CA ASN A 21 5.83 -1.97 11.02
C ASN A 21 6.94 -1.44 10.11
N PHE A 22 6.58 -0.49 9.26
CA PHE A 22 7.49 0.25 8.38
C PHE A 22 7.33 1.73 8.70
N ASP A 23 8.31 2.33 9.35
CA ASP A 23 8.23 3.71 9.81
C ASP A 23 9.46 4.50 9.34
N ASP A 24 9.22 5.66 8.74
CA ASP A 24 10.24 6.53 8.14
C ASP A 24 11.16 5.78 7.15
N VAL A 25 10.53 5.16 6.15
CA VAL A 25 11.23 4.39 5.12
C VAL A 25 11.01 4.96 3.72
N ASP A 26 12.07 5.02 2.93
CA ASP A 26 11.99 5.21 1.48
C ASP A 26 12.00 3.85 0.78
N LEU A 27 10.81 3.46 0.34
CA LEU A 27 10.52 2.27 -0.45
C LEU A 27 10.15 2.65 -1.89
N SER A 28 10.53 3.85 -2.35
CA SER A 28 10.24 4.28 -3.71
C SER A 28 10.79 3.31 -4.74
N LYS A 29 10.03 3.08 -5.81
CA LYS A 29 10.35 2.12 -6.90
C LYS A 29 10.52 0.66 -6.46
N THR A 30 10.28 0.32 -5.20
CA THR A 30 10.35 -1.05 -4.69
C THR A 30 9.33 -1.94 -5.39
N ARG A 31 9.71 -3.20 -5.60
CA ARG A 31 8.82 -4.24 -6.12
C ARG A 31 8.45 -5.20 -5.01
N PHE A 32 7.16 -5.32 -4.73
CA PHE A 32 6.58 -6.35 -3.89
C PHE A 32 5.87 -7.32 -4.80
N HIS A 33 6.36 -8.55 -4.90
CA HIS A 33 5.75 -9.59 -5.73
C HIS A 33 5.46 -10.84 -4.91
N ASN A 34 4.20 -11.24 -4.83
CA ASN A 34 3.76 -12.42 -4.05
C ASN A 34 4.15 -12.28 -2.57
N VAL A 35 3.75 -11.18 -1.92
CA VAL A 35 4.12 -10.85 -0.53
C VAL A 35 2.89 -10.80 0.35
N LYS A 36 3.00 -11.31 1.59
CA LYS A 36 1.95 -11.15 2.60
C LYS A 36 2.27 -9.97 3.52
N LEU A 37 1.51 -8.89 3.36
CA LEU A 37 1.55 -7.64 4.13
C LEU A 37 0.26 -7.43 4.95
N SER A 38 -0.52 -8.49 5.16
CA SER A 38 -1.78 -8.41 5.90
C SER A 38 -1.55 -7.83 7.30
N GLY A 39 -2.35 -6.82 7.68
CA GLY A 39 -2.21 -6.13 8.96
C GLY A 39 -0.94 -5.30 9.13
N ALA A 40 -0.14 -5.11 8.08
CA ALA A 40 1.07 -4.29 8.17
C ALA A 40 0.71 -2.81 8.36
N THR A 41 1.57 -2.12 9.10
CA THR A 41 1.47 -0.68 9.34
C THR A 41 2.62 0.00 8.59
N ILE A 42 2.29 0.94 7.72
CA ILE A 42 3.25 1.75 6.94
C ILE A 42 2.99 3.22 7.27
N LEU A 43 3.96 3.83 7.94
CA LEU A 43 3.93 5.18 8.50
C LEU A 43 5.06 6.02 7.89
N ASN A 44 4.77 7.28 7.56
CA ASN A 44 5.79 8.25 7.12
C ASN A 44 6.65 7.75 5.96
N ALA A 45 6.09 6.94 5.06
CA ALA A 45 6.86 6.23 4.05
C ALA A 45 6.74 6.85 2.66
N ASN A 46 7.80 6.67 1.86
CA ASN A 46 7.74 6.96 0.43
C ASN A 46 7.55 5.65 -0.35
N LEU A 47 6.38 5.45 -0.95
CA LEU A 47 6.09 4.35 -1.88
C LEU A 47 6.05 4.82 -3.34
N SER A 48 6.51 6.04 -3.65
CA SER A 48 6.35 6.58 -5.00
C SER A 48 6.93 5.65 -6.07
N ASN A 49 6.16 5.41 -7.12
CA ASN A 49 6.49 4.48 -8.22
C ASN A 49 6.70 3.01 -7.81
N ALA A 50 6.31 2.61 -6.59
CA ALA A 50 6.37 1.22 -6.18
C ALA A 50 5.36 0.36 -6.97
N LYS A 51 5.69 -0.92 -7.12
CA LYS A 51 4.82 -1.93 -7.73
C LYS A 51 4.50 -3.01 -6.71
N VAL A 52 3.21 -3.23 -6.49
CA VAL A 52 2.69 -4.26 -5.60
C VAL A 52 1.86 -5.21 -6.43
N GLU A 53 2.37 -6.41 -6.66
CA GLU A 53 1.80 -7.43 -7.53
C GLU A 53 1.57 -8.72 -6.74
N ASP A 54 0.40 -9.33 -6.90
CA ASP A 54 0.02 -10.60 -6.26
C ASP A 54 0.18 -10.59 -4.73
N ALA A 55 -0.10 -9.46 -4.07
CA ALA A 55 0.14 -9.27 -2.64
C ALA A 55 -1.14 -9.36 -1.79
N ASN A 56 -0.99 -9.74 -0.52
CA ASN A 56 -2.06 -9.60 0.46
C ASN A 56 -1.82 -8.35 1.31
N LEU A 57 -2.64 -7.31 1.10
CA LEU A 57 -2.68 -6.04 1.83
C LEU A 57 -3.91 -5.94 2.75
N SER A 58 -4.57 -7.06 3.05
CA SER A 58 -5.79 -7.05 3.85
C SER A 58 -5.53 -6.47 5.23
N ASN A 59 -6.37 -5.52 5.65
CA ASN A 59 -6.23 -4.76 6.89
C ASN A 59 -4.89 -4.02 7.05
N ALA A 60 -4.16 -3.75 5.96
CA ALA A 60 -2.96 -2.93 6.03
C ALA A 60 -3.33 -1.45 6.24
N HIS A 61 -2.50 -0.74 6.99
CA HIS A 61 -2.68 0.66 7.33
C HIS A 61 -1.56 1.51 6.73
N PHE A 62 -1.92 2.49 5.90
CA PHE A 62 -1.01 3.45 5.31
C PHE A 62 -1.33 4.83 5.84
N THR A 63 -0.42 5.45 6.60
CA THR A 63 -0.61 6.79 7.16
C THR A 63 0.59 7.68 6.82
N ASP A 64 0.31 8.87 6.29
CA ASP A 64 1.33 9.82 5.84
C ASP A 64 2.31 9.21 4.82
N VAL A 65 1.75 8.44 3.88
CA VAL A 65 2.50 7.73 2.85
C VAL A 65 2.38 8.42 1.50
N ASN A 66 3.51 8.66 0.83
CA ASN A 66 3.51 9.08 -0.57
C ASN A 66 3.25 7.87 -1.48
N MET A 67 2.03 7.79 -2.03
CA MET A 67 1.61 6.74 -2.98
C MET A 67 1.57 7.21 -4.45
N SER A 68 2.27 8.29 -4.80
CA SER A 68 2.32 8.80 -6.17
C SER A 68 2.81 7.74 -7.15
N ASN A 69 2.04 7.49 -8.21
CA ASN A 69 2.32 6.47 -9.24
C ASN A 69 2.48 5.04 -8.73
N VAL A 70 1.94 4.72 -7.55
CA VAL A 70 1.91 3.33 -7.06
C VAL A 70 0.99 2.51 -7.96
N LYS A 71 1.43 1.30 -8.27
CA LYS A 71 0.58 0.29 -8.91
C LYS A 71 0.32 -0.85 -7.94
N ILE A 72 -0.96 -1.13 -7.70
CA ILE A 72 -1.41 -2.28 -6.92
C ILE A 72 -2.23 -3.16 -7.87
N GLU A 73 -1.70 -4.33 -8.21
CA GLU A 73 -2.27 -5.26 -9.19
C GLU A 73 -2.43 -6.65 -8.53
N ASN A 74 -3.55 -7.31 -8.79
CA ASN A 74 -3.87 -8.64 -8.24
C ASN A 74 -3.71 -8.75 -6.71
N ALA A 75 -4.00 -7.67 -5.97
CA ALA A 75 -3.82 -7.65 -4.52
C ALA A 75 -5.14 -7.84 -3.77
N GLU A 76 -5.08 -8.55 -2.64
CA GLU A 76 -6.17 -8.56 -1.66
C GLU A 76 -6.08 -7.29 -0.81
N VAL A 77 -7.09 -6.42 -0.89
CA VAL A 77 -7.09 -5.09 -0.22
C VAL A 77 -8.24 -4.91 0.77
N ALA A 78 -8.91 -6.01 1.14
CA ALA A 78 -10.06 -5.96 2.04
C ALA A 78 -9.68 -5.32 3.39
N GLY A 79 -10.41 -4.28 3.80
CA GLY A 79 -10.13 -3.56 5.05
C GLY A 79 -8.88 -2.67 5.04
N MET A 80 -8.18 -2.54 3.90
CA MET A 80 -7.05 -1.63 3.78
C MET A 80 -7.48 -0.19 4.07
N MET A 81 -6.64 0.54 4.80
CA MET A 81 -6.88 1.94 5.17
C MET A 81 -5.76 2.84 4.66
N ILE A 82 -6.14 4.02 4.15
CA ILE A 82 -5.25 5.10 3.75
C ILE A 82 -5.63 6.35 4.55
N ASN A 83 -4.73 6.86 5.37
CA ASN A 83 -4.94 8.00 6.27
C ASN A 83 -6.24 7.87 7.08
N GLY A 84 -6.49 6.65 7.60
CA GLY A 84 -7.70 6.33 8.38
C GLY A 84 -8.99 6.13 7.57
N ILE A 85 -8.95 6.29 6.24
CA ILE A 85 -10.11 6.08 5.36
C ILE A 85 -10.01 4.69 4.73
N ARG A 86 -11.12 3.93 4.72
CA ARG A 86 -11.16 2.62 4.07
C ARG A 86 -11.06 2.76 2.55
N LEU A 87 -10.24 1.91 1.93
CA LEU A 87 -10.10 1.88 0.47
C LEU A 87 -11.46 1.61 -0.23
N ASP A 88 -12.29 0.73 0.34
CA ASP A 88 -13.63 0.45 -0.18
C ASP A 88 -14.50 1.71 -0.27
N ASP A 89 -14.36 2.64 0.67
CA ASP A 89 -15.11 3.90 0.69
C ASP A 89 -14.54 4.90 -0.32
N LEU A 90 -13.21 4.94 -0.47
CA LEU A 90 -12.55 5.74 -1.53
C LEU A 90 -12.96 5.29 -2.93
N LEU A 91 -13.02 3.97 -3.18
CA LEU A 91 -13.44 3.41 -4.47
C LEU A 91 -14.91 3.73 -4.76
N LYS A 92 -15.81 3.58 -3.77
CA LYS A 92 -17.21 3.99 -3.91
C LYS A 92 -17.34 5.48 -4.22
N ALA A 93 -16.58 6.33 -3.54
CA ALA A 93 -16.57 7.77 -3.78
C ALA A 93 -16.08 8.10 -5.19
N TYR A 94 -15.03 7.42 -5.66
CA TYR A 94 -14.50 7.57 -7.03
C TYR A 94 -15.53 7.18 -8.09
N GLU A 95 -16.18 6.02 -7.96
CA GLU A 95 -17.20 5.57 -8.91
C GLU A 95 -18.44 6.49 -8.90
N THR A 96 -18.81 7.01 -7.73
CA THR A 96 -19.89 8.00 -7.61
C THR A 96 -19.51 9.31 -8.31
N ALA A 97 -18.28 9.81 -8.11
CA ALA A 97 -17.80 11.03 -8.77
C ALA A 97 -17.71 10.86 -10.30
N LYS A 98 -17.28 9.69 -10.77
CA LYS A 98 -17.17 9.37 -12.20
C LYS A 98 -18.54 9.30 -12.88
N THR A 99 -19.54 8.76 -12.21
CA THR A 99 -20.91 8.68 -12.75
C THR A 99 -21.65 10.01 -12.64
N ALA A 100 -21.38 10.83 -11.63
CA ALA A 100 -21.95 12.18 -11.47
C ALA A 100 -21.37 13.23 -12.45
N GLY A 101 -20.13 13.05 -12.90
CA GLY A 101 -19.47 13.97 -13.85
C GLY A 101 -19.71 13.66 -15.33
N GLY A 102 -20.51 12.64 -15.66
CA GLY A 102 -20.88 12.30 -17.03
C GLY A 102 -22.14 13.04 -17.48
N ASN A 103 -22.00 14.29 -17.92
CA ASN A 103 -23.00 15.02 -18.70
C ASN A 103 -22.29 15.93 -19.73
#